data_AF-A0A3N4NPX3-F1
#
_entry.id   AF-A0A3N4NPX3-F1
#
_cell.length_a   1.000
_cell.length_b   1.000
_cell.length_c   1.000
_cell.angle_alpha   90.00
_cell.angle_beta   90.00
_cell.angle_gamma   90.00
#
_symmetry.space_group_name_H-M   'P 1'
#
loop_
_entity.id
_entity.type
_entity.pdbx_description
1 polymer ?
#
loop_
_entity_poly.entity_id
_entity_poly.type
_entity_poly.pdbx_seq_one_letter_code
_entity_poly.pdbx_strand_id
1 'polypeptide(L)'
;MLDVSKEEPFVELINKQLTTKKRCVLAKNPGLPIKDSHPYIIEDGSSYRIEDIEIIKEIPLASNFTIQSVELHKGAVSGATICYVFGSITLENETYPFCVSWGRKNAIENSNWVFPQSFWQEKEYDQEFSLPEL
;
A
#
# COMPACT_ATOMS: atom_id res chain seq x y z
N MET A 1 -12.47 10.32 4.12
CA MET A 1 -11.11 9.84 4.39
C MET A 1 -10.93 9.79 5.89
N LEU A 2 -10.30 8.73 6.41
CA LEU A 2 -10.04 8.55 7.84
C LEU A 2 -8.62 8.03 8.05
N ASP A 3 -7.86 8.62 8.95
CA ASP A 3 -6.54 8.10 9.36
C ASP A 3 -6.75 6.84 10.23
N VAL A 4 -6.12 5.73 9.82
CA VAL A 4 -6.16 4.43 10.52
C VAL A 4 -4.76 3.95 10.89
N SER A 5 -3.76 4.85 10.90
CA SER A 5 -2.36 4.53 11.18
C SER A 5 -2.13 3.91 12.57
N LYS A 6 -3.08 4.10 13.51
CA LYS A 6 -3.02 3.58 14.88
C LYS A 6 -3.81 2.27 15.07
N GLU A 7 -4.45 1.78 14.02
CA GLU A 7 -5.24 0.55 14.06
C GLU A 7 -4.39 -0.65 13.62
N GLU A 8 -4.76 -1.85 14.07
CA GLU A 8 -4.18 -3.09 13.56
C GLU A 8 -4.63 -3.35 12.12
N PRO A 9 -3.75 -3.85 11.21
CA PRO A 9 -2.35 -4.25 11.44
C PRO A 9 -1.32 -3.12 11.32
N PHE A 10 -1.75 -1.88 11.09
CA PHE A 10 -0.85 -0.80 10.67
C PHE A 10 0.04 -0.30 11.81
N VAL A 11 -0.46 -0.29 13.04
CA VAL A 11 0.26 0.22 14.22
C VAL A 11 1.64 -0.43 14.40
N GLU A 12 1.79 -1.69 13.99
CA GLU A 12 3.06 -2.39 14.04
C GLU A 12 4.03 -2.04 12.90
N LEU A 13 3.59 -1.30 11.88
CA LEU A 13 4.36 -0.97 10.68
C LEU A 13 4.78 0.52 10.65
N ILE A 14 3.97 1.40 11.22
CA ILE A 14 4.17 2.85 11.16
C ILE A 14 5.53 3.26 11.77
N ASN A 15 6.26 4.10 11.03
CA ASN A 15 7.55 4.69 11.40
C ASN A 15 8.65 3.67 11.74
N LYS A 16 8.47 2.40 11.34
CA LYS A 16 9.52 1.38 11.43
C LYS A 16 10.29 1.30 10.12
N GLN A 17 11.58 0.98 10.22
CA GLN A 17 12.37 0.61 9.05
C GLN A 17 11.99 -0.81 8.65
N LEU A 18 11.45 -0.96 7.44
CA LEU A 18 11.02 -2.21 6.85
C LEU A 18 11.89 -2.54 5.63
N THR A 19 11.85 -3.79 5.19
CA THR A 19 12.61 -4.27 4.03
C THR A 19 11.72 -4.99 3.04
N THR A 20 12.00 -4.82 1.74
CA THR A 20 11.29 -5.57 0.70
C THR A 20 11.63 -7.05 0.74
N LYS A 21 10.60 -7.89 0.56
CA LYS A 21 10.66 -9.36 0.63
C LYS A 21 10.45 -10.04 -0.72
N LYS A 22 9.95 -9.31 -1.71
CA LYS A 22 9.83 -9.76 -3.11
C LYS A 22 10.38 -8.70 -4.07
N ARG A 23 10.65 -9.13 -5.31
CA ARG A 23 11.06 -8.23 -6.38
C ARG A 23 9.92 -7.27 -6.69
N CYS A 24 10.24 -5.99 -6.75
CA CYS A 24 9.28 -4.92 -7.02
C CYS A 24 9.90 -3.89 -7.96
N VAL A 25 9.05 -3.05 -8.52
CA VAL A 25 9.46 -1.86 -9.27
C VAL A 25 8.81 -0.63 -8.68
N LEU A 26 9.55 0.49 -8.70
CA LEU A 26 9.00 1.80 -8.47
C LEU A 26 8.47 2.33 -9.79
N ALA A 27 7.19 2.71 -9.83
CA ALA A 27 6.55 3.27 -11.02
C ALA A 27 5.83 4.57 -10.69
N LYS A 28 5.62 5.41 -11.71
CA LYS A 28 4.72 6.54 -11.58
C LYS A 28 3.28 6.02 -11.53
N ASN A 29 2.44 6.62 -10.68
CA ASN A 29 1.03 6.28 -10.65
C ASN A 29 0.41 6.57 -12.04
N PRO A 30 -0.19 5.56 -12.72
CA PRO A 30 -0.78 5.75 -14.04
C PRO A 30 -2.08 6.57 -14.00
N GLY A 31 -2.72 6.68 -12.82
CA GLY A 31 -3.91 7.50 -12.59
C GLY A 31 -3.60 8.78 -11.81
N LEU A 32 -4.67 9.44 -11.35
CA LEU A 32 -4.53 10.53 -10.38
C LEU A 32 -4.07 9.94 -9.04
N PRO A 33 -2.96 10.44 -8.47
CA PRO A 33 -2.51 9.97 -7.18
C PRO A 33 -3.53 10.36 -6.10
N ILE A 34 -3.67 9.51 -5.08
CA ILE A 34 -4.52 9.84 -3.90
C ILE A 34 -3.99 11.09 -3.18
N LYS A 35 -2.67 11.29 -3.23
CA LYS A 35 -1.98 12.50 -2.76
C LYS A 35 -0.92 12.91 -3.76
N ASP A 36 -0.91 14.18 -4.15
CA ASP A 36 0.12 14.74 -5.04
C ASP A 36 1.55 14.57 -4.47
N SER A 37 1.68 14.54 -3.14
CA SER A 37 2.95 14.30 -2.44
C SER A 37 3.46 12.86 -2.52
N HIS A 38 2.65 11.91 -3.00
CA HIS A 38 3.00 10.50 -3.16
C HIS A 38 2.68 10.02 -4.59
N PRO A 39 3.39 10.54 -5.60
CA PRO A 39 3.07 10.30 -7.01
C PRO A 39 3.53 8.92 -7.51
N TYR A 40 4.28 8.18 -6.69
CA TYR A 40 4.82 6.87 -7.07
C TYR A 40 4.01 5.72 -6.45
N ILE A 41 4.07 4.57 -7.10
CA ILE A 41 3.56 3.29 -6.60
C ILE A 41 4.70 2.27 -6.54
N ILE A 42 4.53 1.25 -5.70
CA ILE A 42 5.36 0.04 -5.73
C ILE A 42 4.51 -1.07 -6.34
N GLU A 43 4.95 -1.58 -7.49
CA GLU A 43 4.33 -2.72 -8.16
C GLU A 43 5.18 -3.97 -7.90
N ASP A 44 4.54 -5.03 -7.42
CA ASP A 44 5.18 -6.27 -6.97
C ASP A 44 4.68 -7.50 -7.74
N GLY A 45 3.91 -7.29 -8.80
CA GLY A 45 3.31 -8.32 -9.65
C GLY A 45 2.01 -8.88 -9.10
N SER A 46 1.53 -8.43 -7.94
CA SER A 46 0.23 -8.86 -7.39
C SER A 46 -0.96 -8.21 -8.09
N SER A 47 -0.74 -7.08 -8.78
CA SER A 47 -1.76 -6.43 -9.59
C SER A 47 -1.71 -6.99 -11.01
N TYR A 48 -2.72 -7.80 -11.38
CA TYR A 48 -2.77 -8.55 -12.65
C TYR A 48 -2.75 -7.73 -13.95
N ARG A 49 -2.71 -6.39 -13.90
CA ARG A 49 -2.81 -5.55 -15.09
C ARG A 49 -2.24 -4.17 -14.84
N ILE A 50 -1.05 -3.88 -15.35
CA ILE A 50 -0.81 -2.53 -15.86
C ILE A 50 0.11 -2.62 -17.08
N GLU A 51 -0.48 -2.71 -18.27
CA GLU A 51 0.26 -2.71 -19.55
C GLU A 51 0.84 -1.33 -19.91
N ASP A 52 0.69 -0.31 -19.06
CA ASP A 52 1.10 1.07 -19.34
C ASP A 52 1.76 1.80 -18.14
N ILE A 53 2.37 1.10 -17.19
CA ILE A 53 3.14 1.79 -16.14
C ILE A 53 4.51 2.26 -16.64
N GLU A 54 4.79 3.54 -16.41
CA GLU A 54 6.13 4.08 -16.50
C GLU A 54 6.97 3.60 -15.30
N ILE A 55 7.77 2.56 -15.52
CA ILE A 55 8.74 2.07 -14.53
C ILE A 55 9.88 3.08 -14.43
N ILE A 56 10.13 3.54 -13.20
CA ILE A 56 11.18 4.51 -12.88
C ILE A 56 12.45 3.77 -12.45
N LYS A 57 12.32 2.79 -11.55
CA LYS A 57 13.45 1.99 -11.03
C LYS A 57 13.03 0.56 -10.68
N GLU A 58 13.97 -0.37 -10.82
CA GLU A 58 13.88 -1.65 -10.12
C GLU A 58 14.16 -1.43 -8.63
N ILE A 59 13.45 -2.16 -7.76
CA ILE A 59 13.69 -2.12 -6.32
C ILE A 59 14.49 -3.39 -5.95
N PRO A 60 15.75 -3.25 -5.53
CA PRO A 60 16.53 -4.37 -5.03
C PRO A 60 15.81 -5.09 -3.87
N LEU A 61 16.02 -6.40 -3.75
CA LEU A 61 15.58 -7.13 -2.58
C LEU A 61 16.23 -6.56 -1.31
N ALA A 62 15.51 -6.63 -0.20
CA ALA A 62 15.90 -6.05 1.08
C ALA A 62 16.16 -4.52 1.03
N SER A 63 15.52 -3.80 0.11
CA SER A 63 15.56 -2.34 0.10
C SER A 63 14.82 -1.77 1.31
N ASN A 64 15.42 -0.76 1.95
CA ASN A 64 14.85 -0.13 3.14
C ASN A 64 13.76 0.86 2.76
N PHE A 65 12.65 0.80 3.47
CA PHE A 65 11.55 1.75 3.33
C PHE A 65 10.89 2.00 4.69
N THR A 66 10.05 3.03 4.75
CA THR A 66 9.24 3.37 5.91
C THR A 66 7.81 3.62 5.49
N ILE A 67 6.85 3.29 6.35
CA ILE A 67 5.44 3.66 6.21
C ILE A 67 5.18 4.78 7.20
N GLN A 68 4.69 5.94 6.73
CA GLN A 68 4.40 7.07 7.61
C GLN A 68 2.94 7.12 8.04
N SER A 69 2.01 6.73 7.16
CA SER A 69 0.57 6.79 7.46
C SER A 69 -0.24 5.84 6.61
N VAL A 70 -1.45 5.54 7.09
CA VAL A 70 -2.46 4.79 6.35
C VAL A 70 -3.79 5.51 6.43
N GLU A 71 -4.46 5.64 5.29
CA GLU A 71 -5.77 6.26 5.21
C GLU A 71 -6.80 5.31 4.62
N LEU A 72 -7.98 5.38 5.20
CA LEU A 72 -9.18 4.75 4.71
C LEU A 72 -9.88 5.66 3.69
N HIS A 73 -10.23 5.10 2.54
CA HIS A 73 -10.96 5.79 1.47
C HIS A 73 -12.14 4.94 1.00
N LYS A 74 -13.30 5.57 0.77
CA LYS A 74 -14.50 4.92 0.24
C LYS A 74 -14.71 5.32 -1.20
N GLY A 75 -14.75 4.35 -2.10
CA GLY A 75 -15.03 4.56 -3.52
C GLY A 75 -16.45 5.07 -3.73
N ALA A 76 -16.60 6.22 -4.40
CA ALA A 76 -17.91 6.84 -4.64
C ALA A 76 -18.85 5.96 -5.50
N VAL A 77 -18.29 5.15 -6.40
CA VAL A 77 -19.05 4.32 -7.36
C VAL A 77 -19.24 2.90 -6.84
N SER A 78 -18.17 2.24 -6.41
CA SER A 78 -18.21 0.84 -5.97
C SER A 78 -18.71 0.65 -4.54
N GLY A 79 -18.69 1.71 -3.73
CA GLY A 79 -18.90 1.62 -2.29
C GLY A 79 -17.80 0.87 -1.53
N ALA A 80 -16.78 0.34 -2.23
CA ALA A 80 -15.69 -0.40 -1.63
C ALA A 80 -14.83 0.54 -0.78
N THR A 81 -14.39 0.03 0.37
CA THR A 81 -13.47 0.76 1.25
C THR A 81 -12.07 0.18 1.10
N ILE A 82 -11.09 1.04 0.84
CA ILE A 82 -9.70 0.68 0.55
C ILE A 82 -8.79 1.43 1.52
N CYS A 83 -7.78 0.74 2.02
CA CYS A 83 -6.68 1.33 2.78
C CYS A 83 -5.55 1.72 1.82
N TYR A 84 -5.15 2.98 1.84
CA TYR A 84 -3.98 3.49 1.13
C TYR A 84 -2.84 3.72 2.12
N VAL A 85 -1.73 3.03 1.89
CA VAL A 85 -0.50 3.08 2.67
C VAL A 85 0.46 4.07 2.02
N PHE A 86 0.86 5.08 2.80
CA PHE A 86 1.78 6.11 2.37
C PHE A 86 3.14 5.88 3.01
N GLY A 87 4.15 5.82 2.17
CA GLY A 87 5.49 5.42 2.54
C GLY A 87 6.56 6.25 1.84
N SER A 88 7.81 5.99 2.20
CA SER A 88 8.96 6.39 1.39
C SER A 88 9.98 5.26 1.30
N ILE A 89 10.60 5.10 0.15
CA ILE A 89 11.69 4.14 -0.10
C ILE A 89 12.96 4.90 -0.51
N THR A 90 14.11 4.47 -0.01
CA THR A 90 15.40 5.05 -0.40
C THR A 90 16.12 4.12 -1.37
N LEU A 91 16.40 4.60 -2.58
CA LEU A 91 17.12 3.89 -3.63
C LEU A 91 18.27 4.77 -4.11
N GLU A 92 19.50 4.26 -4.13
CA GLU A 92 20.67 4.99 -4.65
C GLU A 92 20.89 6.38 -4.01
N ASN A 93 20.56 6.51 -2.72
CA ASN A 93 20.59 7.77 -1.93
C ASN A 93 19.48 8.79 -2.27
N GLU A 94 18.52 8.44 -3.12
CA GLU A 94 17.32 9.23 -3.37
C GLU A 94 16.12 8.62 -2.66
N THR A 95 15.24 9.49 -2.13
CA THR A 95 14.04 9.07 -1.41
C THR A 95 12.80 9.34 -2.25
N TYR A 96 12.00 8.31 -2.46
CA TYR A 96 10.79 8.36 -3.27
C TYR A 96 9.55 8.13 -2.41
N PRO A 97 8.62 9.10 -2.34
CA PRO A 97 7.37 8.92 -1.63
C PRO A 97 6.39 8.06 -2.46
N PHE A 98 5.90 6.98 -1.87
CA PHE A 98 5.02 6.04 -2.56
C PHE A 98 3.65 5.92 -1.89
N CYS A 99 2.68 5.47 -2.68
CA CYS A 99 1.36 5.06 -2.23
C CYS A 99 1.06 3.66 -2.75
N VAL A 100 0.56 2.77 -1.89
CA VAL A 100 0.04 1.46 -2.31
C VAL A 100 -1.30 1.18 -1.63
N SER A 101 -2.20 0.45 -2.29
CA SER A 101 -3.41 -0.04 -1.66
C SER A 101 -3.14 -1.35 -0.93
N TRP A 102 -3.51 -1.46 0.34
CA TRP A 102 -3.36 -2.70 1.11
C TRP A 102 -4.38 -2.81 2.23
N GLY A 103 -5.36 -3.70 2.04
CA GLY A 103 -6.57 -3.77 2.86
C GLY A 103 -7.78 -3.31 2.07
N ARG A 104 -8.77 -4.19 1.89
CA ARG A 104 -10.04 -3.86 1.24
C ARG A 104 -11.23 -4.48 1.95
N LYS A 105 -12.35 -3.76 1.95
CA LYS A 105 -13.67 -4.22 2.40
C LYS A 105 -14.68 -4.06 1.27
N ASN A 106 -15.30 -5.17 0.86
CA ASN A 106 -16.37 -5.16 -0.14
C ASN A 106 -17.71 -4.81 0.52
N ALA A 107 -18.41 -3.81 -0.01
CA ALA A 107 -19.68 -3.36 0.53
C ALA A 107 -20.84 -4.35 0.30
N ILE A 108 -20.76 -5.20 -0.72
CA ILE A 108 -21.86 -6.06 -1.17
C ILE A 108 -22.08 -7.26 -0.22
N GLU A 109 -21.02 -7.72 0.46
CA GLU A 109 -21.06 -9.00 1.19
C GLU A 109 -20.96 -8.87 2.71
N ASN A 110 -21.02 -7.65 3.26
CA ASN A 110 -20.75 -7.41 4.69
C ASN A 110 -19.42 -8.08 5.13
N SER A 111 -18.46 -8.15 4.20
CA SER A 111 -17.29 -9.01 4.32
C SER A 111 -16.26 -8.41 5.26
N ASN A 112 -15.55 -9.27 5.98
CA ASN A 112 -14.38 -8.90 6.77
C ASN A 112 -13.33 -8.16 5.92
N TRP A 113 -12.45 -7.42 6.59
CA TRP A 113 -11.31 -6.82 5.91
C TRP A 113 -10.37 -7.90 5.38
N VAL A 114 -9.93 -7.74 4.13
CA VAL A 114 -8.97 -8.66 3.49
C VAL A 114 -7.66 -7.92 3.25
N PHE A 115 -6.56 -8.51 3.74
CA PHE A 115 -5.20 -8.01 3.60
C PHE A 115 -4.34 -9.01 2.84
N PRO A 116 -4.17 -8.86 1.51
CA PRO A 116 -3.33 -9.76 0.74
C PRO A 116 -1.85 -9.61 1.12
N GLN A 117 -1.03 -10.60 0.77
CA GLN A 117 0.42 -10.53 0.98
C GLN A 117 1.04 -9.33 0.24
N SER A 118 1.56 -8.38 1.00
CA SER A 118 2.27 -7.21 0.47
C SER A 118 3.77 -7.48 0.22
N PHE A 119 4.45 -6.55 -0.46
CA PHE A 119 5.88 -6.63 -0.79
C PHE A 119 6.84 -6.61 0.39
N TRP A 120 6.35 -6.31 1.59
CA TRP A 120 7.11 -6.36 2.84
C TRP A 120 6.82 -7.58 3.70
N GLN A 121 5.93 -8.46 3.25
CA GLN A 121 5.52 -9.63 4.01
C GLN A 121 6.08 -10.91 3.37
N GLU A 122 6.61 -11.80 4.21
CA GLU A 122 7.02 -13.15 3.79
C GLU A 122 5.79 -14.03 3.49
N LYS A 123 4.68 -13.79 4.19
CA LYS A 123 3.37 -14.43 4.01
C LYS A 123 2.25 -13.47 4.40
N GLU A 124 1.02 -13.70 3.93
CA GLU A 124 -0.15 -12.97 4.39
C GLU A 124 -0.40 -13.14 5.90
N TYR A 125 -1.22 -12.27 6.48
CA TYR A 125 -1.63 -12.45 7.87
C TYR A 125 -2.65 -13.58 7.99
N ASP A 126 -2.46 -14.43 8.99
CA ASP A 126 -3.39 -15.52 9.29
C ASP A 126 -4.57 -15.07 10.18
N GLN A 127 -4.58 -13.81 10.63
CA GLN A 127 -5.59 -13.25 11.54
C GLN A 127 -6.53 -12.26 10.83
N GLU A 128 -7.77 -12.20 11.31
CA GLU A 128 -8.74 -11.21 10.85
C GLU A 128 -8.56 -9.88 11.58
N PHE A 129 -8.81 -8.78 10.87
CA PHE A 129 -8.75 -7.43 11.42
C PHE A 129 -10.07 -6.70 11.21
N SER A 130 -10.35 -5.76 12.10
CA SER A 130 -11.48 -4.83 11.99
C SER A 130 -10.95 -3.41 12.03
N LEU A 131 -11.37 -2.60 11.06
CA LEU A 131 -11.09 -1.16 11.05
C LEU A 131 -12.38 -0.37 11.29
N PRO A 132 -12.27 0.88 11.76
CA PRO A 132 -13.42 1.78 11.88
C PRO A 132 -14.19 1.95 10.57
N GLU A 133 -15.47 2.29 10.69
CA GLU A 133 -16.31 2.62 9.54
C GLU A 133 -16.08 4.06 9.06
N LEU A 134 -16.30 4.28 7.76
CA LEU A 134 -16.15 5.55 7.05
C LEU A 134 -17.49 6.25 6.81
#